data_AF-A0AAJ0FV12-F1
#
_entry.id   AF-A0AAJ0FV12-F1
#
_cell.length_a   1.000
_cell.length_b   1.000
_cell.length_c   1.000
_cell.angle_alpha   90.00
_cell.angle_beta   90.00
_cell.angle_gamma   90.00
#
_symmetry.space_group_name_H-M   'P 1'
#
loop_
_entity.id
_entity.type
_entity.pdbx_description
1 polymer ?
#
loop_
_entity_poly.entity_id
_entity_poly.type
_entity_poly.pdbx_seq_one_letter_code
_entity_poly.pdbx_strand_id
1 'polypeptide(L)'
;MDLNELVHDISTKLEVEISDVSGLMDGQSHQIYQLKYPRGEVWSLRIPKTEAAASIGKRGMSVLNHLKKVQPALQVPKPIYQSNEYALLSFLDGDTLGAWDSAKLPEKRRHQLLNSLAAFLFELWLSPAPQSGKKLMKTKFYVIQVFANLATNQVCSKSYREWLRDEIDKAFLRSLPESSGWGDPLTFLYRRANMESVIAVGNCVKVAVRHGDLNAWNIIVDEEGISGVIDWDTAQYVPMPAAVHHPLFIADIPGWSNDIPEGMTFQEDRAYLEVMLHKLATERRDSNGLWIADLLKTSCERQFFELSLRNKRINICYIDMRIENTMVDKAVVKEQLDALLSISPKFRGHPDILKLYLRLDGGGSVLLNS
;
A
#
# COMPACT_ATOMS: atom_id res chain seq x y z
N MET A 1 -19.55 23.37 -1.47
CA MET A 1 -20.85 22.83 -1.86
C MET A 1 -21.39 22.09 -0.66
N ASP A 2 -22.60 22.41 -0.22
CA ASP A 2 -23.24 21.63 0.84
C ASP A 2 -23.73 20.26 0.31
N LEU A 3 -24.14 19.36 1.21
CA LEU A 3 -24.55 18.00 0.82
C LEU A 3 -25.78 18.01 -0.10
N ASN A 4 -26.72 18.94 0.10
CA ASN A 4 -27.95 19.00 -0.70
C ASN A 4 -27.66 19.46 -2.13
N GLU A 5 -26.78 20.45 -2.27
CA GLU A 5 -26.28 20.91 -3.57
C GLU A 5 -25.56 19.76 -4.31
N LEU A 6 -24.71 18.99 -3.62
CA LEU A 6 -24.02 17.83 -4.20
C LEU A 6 -25.00 16.73 -4.65
N VAL A 7 -25.97 16.39 -3.80
CA VAL A 7 -27.02 15.41 -4.12
C VAL A 7 -27.82 15.87 -5.34
N HIS A 8 -28.19 17.15 -5.42
CA HIS A 8 -28.88 17.71 -6.57
C HIS A 8 -28.04 17.68 -7.85
N ASP A 9 -26.76 18.03 -7.76
CA ASP A 9 -25.80 17.95 -8.87
C ASP A 9 -25.64 16.51 -9.37
N ILE A 10 -25.50 15.54 -8.47
CA ILE A 10 -25.43 14.11 -8.79
C ILE A 10 -26.71 13.65 -9.50
N SER A 11 -27.87 13.97 -8.93
CA SER A 11 -29.17 13.62 -9.49
C SER A 11 -29.36 14.16 -10.91
N THR A 12 -28.94 15.41 -11.13
CA THR A 12 -29.04 16.05 -12.45
C THR A 12 -28.06 15.44 -13.45
N LYS A 13 -26.79 15.26 -13.06
CA LYS A 13 -25.74 14.75 -13.98
C LYS A 13 -25.93 13.31 -14.38
N LEU A 14 -26.42 12.47 -13.47
CA LEU A 14 -26.59 11.05 -13.71
C LEU A 14 -28.03 10.68 -14.08
N GLU A 15 -28.93 11.67 -14.17
CA GLU A 15 -30.35 11.48 -14.49
C GLU A 15 -31.03 10.46 -13.55
N VAL A 16 -30.78 10.60 -12.25
CA VAL A 16 -31.26 9.69 -11.20
C VAL A 16 -31.92 10.44 -10.05
N GLU A 17 -32.99 9.87 -9.50
CA GLU A 17 -33.63 10.37 -8.29
C GLU A 17 -32.98 9.72 -7.06
N ILE A 18 -32.37 10.51 -6.18
CA ILE A 18 -31.82 10.03 -4.91
C ILE A 18 -32.95 10.04 -3.88
N SER A 19 -33.36 8.86 -3.41
CA SER A 19 -34.51 8.73 -2.49
C SER A 19 -34.11 8.83 -1.02
N ASP A 20 -32.87 8.47 -0.68
CA ASP A 20 -32.35 8.51 0.68
C ASP A 20 -30.84 8.75 0.68
N VAL A 21 -30.39 9.50 1.69
CA VAL A 21 -28.97 9.79 1.97
C VAL A 21 -28.74 9.48 3.43
N SER A 22 -27.96 8.43 3.70
CA SER A 22 -27.74 7.93 5.06
C SER A 22 -26.28 7.53 5.30
N GLY A 23 -25.94 7.20 6.55
CA GLY A 23 -24.65 6.57 6.89
C GLY A 23 -23.42 7.46 6.68
N LEU A 24 -23.33 8.59 7.40
CA LEU A 24 -22.11 9.38 7.44
C LEU A 24 -21.01 8.62 8.19
N MET A 25 -19.95 8.24 7.48
CA MET A 25 -18.66 7.90 8.09
C MET A 25 -17.70 9.06 7.87
N ASP A 26 -17.25 9.68 8.96
CA ASP A 26 -16.27 10.76 8.92
C ASP A 26 -14.86 10.20 9.02
N GLY A 27 -14.31 9.79 7.86
CA GLY A 27 -12.95 9.28 7.76
C GLY A 27 -11.90 10.38 7.85
N GLN A 28 -10.61 10.02 7.93
CA GLN A 28 -9.53 11.02 8.00
C GLN A 28 -9.37 11.81 6.70
N SER A 29 -9.54 11.16 5.55
CA SER A 29 -9.32 11.76 4.23
C SER A 29 -10.62 12.16 3.52
N HIS A 30 -11.72 11.49 3.84
CA HIS A 30 -12.99 11.63 3.13
C HIS A 30 -14.17 11.66 4.11
N GLN A 31 -15.21 12.41 3.74
CA GLN A 31 -16.56 12.18 4.26
C GLN A 31 -17.25 11.19 3.33
N ILE A 32 -17.88 10.17 3.91
CA ILE A 32 -18.51 9.10 3.14
C ILE A 32 -19.99 9.03 3.48
N TYR A 33 -20.84 8.98 2.46
CA TYR A 33 -22.29 8.83 2.57
C TYR A 33 -22.76 7.65 1.74
N GLN A 34 -23.85 7.03 2.18
CA GLN A 34 -24.60 6.05 1.42
C GLN A 34 -25.77 6.74 0.70
N LEU A 35 -25.85 6.57 -0.62
CA LEU A 35 -26.95 7.07 -1.45
C LEU A 35 -27.81 5.88 -1.87
N LYS A 36 -29.13 5.96 -1.68
CA LYS A 36 -30.08 4.95 -2.18
C LYS A 36 -30.94 5.53 -3.28
N TYR A 37 -31.26 4.68 -4.26
CA TYR A 37 -32.07 5.02 -5.42
C TYR A 37 -33.37 4.19 -5.45
N PRO A 38 -34.47 4.70 -6.06
CA PRO A 38 -35.76 4.00 -6.12
C PRO A 38 -35.71 2.60 -6.73
N ARG A 39 -34.70 2.29 -7.55
CA ARG A 39 -34.48 0.96 -8.14
C ARG A 39 -33.78 -0.04 -7.21
N GLY A 40 -33.50 0.35 -5.95
CA GLY A 40 -32.85 -0.49 -4.96
C GLY A 40 -31.32 -0.50 -5.03
N GLU A 41 -30.72 0.20 -6.00
CA GLU A 41 -29.27 0.35 -6.05
C GLU A 41 -28.77 1.27 -4.92
N VAL A 42 -27.61 0.93 -4.38
CA VAL A 42 -26.94 1.68 -3.32
C VAL A 42 -25.55 2.07 -3.80
N TRP A 43 -25.22 3.36 -3.67
CA TRP A 43 -23.91 3.90 -4.01
C TRP A 43 -23.22 4.49 -2.78
N SER A 44 -21.89 4.49 -2.78
CA SER A 44 -21.05 5.21 -1.82
C SER A 44 -20.59 6.53 -2.44
N LEU A 45 -20.96 7.64 -1.81
CA LEU A 45 -20.49 8.98 -2.11
C LEU A 45 -19.29 9.30 -1.22
N ARG A 46 -18.15 9.62 -1.84
CA ARG A 46 -16.92 10.00 -1.14
C ARG A 46 -16.55 11.44 -1.48
N ILE A 47 -16.48 12.29 -0.47
CA ILE A 47 -16.12 13.71 -0.59
C ILE A 47 -14.74 13.91 0.05
N PRO A 48 -13.70 14.30 -0.71
CA PRO A 48 -12.37 14.53 -0.17
C PRO A 48 -12.34 15.77 0.72
N LYS A 49 -11.71 15.64 1.89
CA LYS A 49 -11.53 16.76 2.84
C LYS A 49 -10.45 17.76 2.39
N THR A 50 -9.56 17.34 1.49
CA THR A 50 -8.43 18.15 1.00
C THR A 50 -8.11 17.84 -0.46
N GLU A 51 -7.42 18.75 -1.14
CA GLU A 51 -6.92 18.51 -2.51
C GLU A 51 -5.96 17.32 -2.57
N ALA A 52 -5.14 17.12 -1.53
CA ALA A 52 -4.26 15.96 -1.43
C ALA A 52 -5.06 14.64 -1.38
N ALA A 53 -6.13 14.59 -0.57
CA ALA A 53 -7.04 13.44 -0.53
C ALA A 53 -7.72 13.21 -1.89
N ALA A 54 -8.20 14.26 -2.54
CA ALA A 54 -8.80 14.18 -3.88
C ALA A 54 -7.82 13.61 -4.92
N SER A 55 -6.56 14.07 -4.88
CA SER A 55 -5.48 13.59 -5.77
C SER A 55 -5.17 12.11 -5.55
N ILE A 56 -5.06 11.69 -4.28
CA ILE A 56 -4.83 10.29 -3.91
C ILE A 56 -6.02 9.41 -4.35
N GLY A 57 -7.25 9.84 -4.10
CA GLY A 57 -8.46 9.13 -4.50
C GLY A 57 -8.55 8.92 -6.02
N LYS A 58 -8.16 9.91 -6.83
CA LYS A 58 -8.05 9.77 -8.31
C LYS A 58 -7.15 8.63 -8.76
N ARG A 59 -6.06 8.38 -8.04
CA ARG A 59 -5.19 7.25 -8.34
C ARG A 59 -5.90 5.92 -8.09
N GLY A 60 -6.47 5.76 -6.89
CA GLY A 60 -7.24 4.56 -6.53
C GLY A 60 -8.37 4.27 -7.49
N MET A 61 -9.11 5.31 -7.89
CA MET A 61 -10.19 5.22 -8.86
C MET A 61 -9.76 4.72 -10.23
N SER A 62 -8.59 5.11 -10.72
CA SER A 62 -8.07 4.59 -11.99
C SER A 62 -7.68 3.12 -11.91
N VAL A 63 -7.15 2.68 -10.77
CA VAL A 63 -6.86 1.25 -10.53
C VAL A 63 -8.16 0.46 -10.52
N LEU A 64 -9.16 0.91 -9.77
CA LEU A 64 -10.49 0.27 -9.71
C LEU A 64 -11.18 0.20 -11.08
N ASN A 65 -11.14 1.29 -11.85
CA ASN A 65 -11.71 1.31 -13.21
C ASN A 65 -11.08 0.24 -14.10
N HIS A 66 -9.74 0.12 -14.04
CA HIS A 66 -9.04 -0.90 -14.80
C HIS A 66 -9.36 -2.31 -14.30
N LEU A 67 -9.28 -2.55 -12.99
CA LEU A 67 -9.62 -3.84 -12.38
C LEU A 67 -11.02 -4.31 -12.78
N LYS A 68 -12.04 -3.45 -12.67
CA LYS A 68 -13.40 -3.81 -13.08
C LYS A 68 -13.56 -4.05 -14.58
N LYS A 69 -12.73 -3.42 -15.41
CA LYS A 69 -12.71 -3.68 -16.85
C LYS A 69 -12.13 -5.06 -17.17
N VAL A 70 -11.04 -5.48 -16.50
CA VAL A 70 -10.33 -6.73 -16.80
C VAL A 70 -10.82 -7.92 -15.97
N GLN A 71 -11.39 -7.66 -14.79
CA GLN A 71 -11.95 -8.64 -13.88
C GLN A 71 -13.28 -8.11 -13.29
N PRO A 72 -14.39 -8.13 -14.05
CA PRO A 72 -15.68 -7.61 -13.60
C PRO A 72 -16.20 -8.26 -12.31
N ALA A 73 -15.88 -9.54 -12.11
CA ALA A 73 -16.28 -10.36 -10.97
C ALA A 73 -15.42 -10.14 -9.71
N LEU A 74 -14.29 -9.42 -9.80
CA LEU A 74 -13.46 -9.15 -8.63
C LEU A 74 -14.26 -8.32 -7.61
N GLN A 75 -14.23 -8.73 -6.34
CA GLN A 75 -15.03 -8.18 -5.25
C GLN A 75 -14.46 -6.82 -4.76
N VAL A 76 -14.54 -5.82 -5.64
CA VAL A 76 -14.15 -4.43 -5.38
C VAL A 76 -15.28 -3.48 -5.79
N PRO A 77 -15.34 -2.24 -5.29
CA PRO A 77 -16.32 -1.27 -5.74
C PRO A 77 -16.19 -0.99 -7.23
N LYS A 78 -17.32 -0.82 -7.92
CA LYS A 78 -17.37 -0.34 -9.30
C LYS A 78 -17.38 1.19 -9.30
N PRO A 79 -16.42 1.85 -9.96
CA PRO A 79 -16.51 3.27 -10.27
C PRO A 79 -17.78 3.60 -11.06
N ILE A 80 -18.52 4.59 -10.59
CA ILE A 80 -19.72 5.12 -11.26
C ILE A 80 -19.42 6.49 -11.84
N TYR A 81 -18.86 7.37 -11.02
CA TYR A 81 -18.53 8.74 -11.40
C TYR A 81 -17.36 9.27 -10.58
N GLN A 82 -16.61 10.20 -11.17
CA GLN A 82 -15.55 10.90 -10.46
C GLN A 82 -15.41 12.34 -10.97
N SER A 83 -15.27 13.28 -10.03
CA SER A 83 -14.88 14.66 -10.27
C SER A 83 -13.72 15.07 -9.34
N ASN A 84 -13.39 16.36 -9.33
CA ASN A 84 -12.48 16.93 -8.33
C ASN A 84 -13.13 17.04 -6.94
N GLU A 85 -14.46 17.08 -6.89
CA GLU A 85 -15.24 17.40 -5.69
C GLU A 85 -15.78 16.16 -4.99
N TYR A 86 -16.00 15.07 -5.73
CA TYR A 86 -16.49 13.82 -5.16
C TYR A 86 -16.24 12.61 -6.09
N ALA A 87 -16.39 11.42 -5.52
CA ALA A 87 -16.42 10.16 -6.26
C ALA A 87 -17.65 9.34 -5.87
N LEU A 88 -18.21 8.63 -6.84
CA LEU A 88 -19.30 7.67 -6.66
C LEU A 88 -18.82 6.26 -7.00
N LEU A 89 -19.07 5.35 -6.09
CA LEU A 89 -18.73 3.93 -6.18
C LEU A 89 -19.98 3.09 -5.94
N SER A 90 -20.06 1.89 -6.51
CA SER A 90 -21.05 0.92 -6.07
C SER A 90 -20.84 0.61 -4.59
N PHE A 91 -21.92 0.52 -3.83
CA PHE A 91 -21.87 0.04 -2.45
C PHE A 91 -21.61 -1.48 -2.45
N LEU A 92 -20.91 -1.96 -1.43
CA LEU A 92 -20.69 -3.39 -1.20
C LEU A 92 -21.43 -3.78 0.08
N ASP A 93 -22.31 -4.76 -0.02
CA ASP A 93 -23.09 -5.23 1.12
C ASP A 93 -22.26 -6.10 2.06
N GLY A 94 -22.61 -6.05 3.34
CA GLY A 94 -21.92 -6.76 4.42
C GLY A 94 -21.34 -5.82 5.48
N ASP A 95 -20.68 -6.41 6.45
CA ASP A 95 -20.03 -5.69 7.55
C ASP A 95 -18.52 -5.64 7.34
N THR A 96 -17.85 -4.66 7.92
CA THR A 96 -16.39 -4.70 8.00
C THR A 96 -15.96 -5.90 8.83
N LEU A 97 -14.90 -6.59 8.44
CA LEU A 97 -14.36 -7.75 9.17
C LEU A 97 -14.03 -7.44 10.64
N GLY A 98 -13.64 -6.19 10.95
CA GLY A 98 -13.28 -5.77 12.30
C GLY A 98 -11.98 -6.41 12.78
N ALA A 99 -11.74 -6.43 14.10
CA ALA A 99 -10.51 -7.01 14.64
C ALA A 99 -10.42 -8.52 14.35
N TRP A 100 -9.27 -8.97 13.83
CA TRP A 100 -8.97 -10.39 13.61
C TRP A 100 -8.56 -11.06 14.94
N ASP A 101 -9.52 -11.17 15.85
CA ASP A 101 -9.33 -11.72 17.19
C ASP A 101 -9.65 -13.23 17.17
N SER A 102 -8.62 -14.07 17.26
CA SER A 102 -8.77 -15.53 17.22
C SER A 102 -9.55 -16.10 18.40
N ALA A 103 -9.71 -15.34 19.50
CA ALA A 103 -10.55 -15.72 20.63
C ALA A 103 -12.05 -15.49 20.35
N LYS A 104 -12.39 -14.55 19.46
CA LYS A 104 -13.79 -14.23 19.10
C LYS A 104 -14.22 -14.81 17.76
N LEU A 105 -13.28 -15.02 16.85
CA LEU A 105 -13.52 -15.52 15.50
C LEU A 105 -13.19 -17.02 15.45
N PRO A 106 -14.19 -17.93 15.42
CA PRO A 106 -13.94 -19.36 15.44
C PRO A 106 -13.10 -19.83 14.26
N GLU A 107 -12.27 -20.85 14.47
CA GLU A 107 -11.35 -21.39 13.44
C GLU A 107 -12.06 -21.70 12.12
N LYS A 108 -13.23 -22.36 12.16
CA LYS A 108 -14.04 -22.65 10.97
C LYS A 108 -14.36 -21.38 10.17
N ARG A 109 -14.69 -20.28 10.87
CA ARG A 109 -15.01 -19.00 10.24
C ARG A 109 -13.74 -18.32 9.70
N ARG A 110 -12.62 -18.38 10.43
CA ARG A 110 -11.32 -17.89 9.94
C ARG A 110 -10.91 -18.60 8.65
N HIS A 111 -10.96 -19.93 8.61
CA HIS A 111 -10.64 -20.70 7.41
C HIS A 111 -11.57 -20.36 6.23
N GLN A 112 -12.87 -20.20 6.47
CA GLN A 112 -13.81 -19.75 5.44
C GLN A 112 -13.40 -18.38 4.86
N LEU A 113 -13.10 -17.41 5.73
CA LEU A 113 -12.65 -16.07 5.32
C LEU A 113 -11.31 -16.12 4.58
N LEU A 114 -10.35 -16.91 5.07
CA LEU A 114 -9.03 -17.08 4.44
C LEU A 114 -9.13 -17.77 3.07
N ASN A 115 -10.09 -18.68 2.87
CA ASN A 115 -10.36 -19.28 1.56
C ASN A 115 -10.84 -18.22 0.55
N SER A 116 -11.83 -17.40 0.93
CA SER A 116 -12.31 -16.30 0.09
C SER A 116 -11.22 -15.26 -0.15
N LEU A 117 -10.40 -14.97 0.86
CA LEU A 117 -9.26 -14.05 0.76
C LEU A 117 -8.18 -14.57 -0.18
N ALA A 118 -7.85 -15.86 -0.11
CA ALA A 118 -6.92 -16.50 -1.03
C ALA A 118 -7.40 -16.34 -2.47
N ALA A 119 -8.68 -16.62 -2.74
CA ALA A 119 -9.26 -16.46 -4.07
C ALA A 119 -9.20 -14.99 -4.54
N PHE A 120 -9.62 -14.05 -3.68
CA PHE A 120 -9.57 -12.62 -4.00
C PHE A 120 -8.15 -12.13 -4.32
N LEU A 121 -7.17 -12.44 -3.45
CA LEU A 121 -5.78 -12.01 -3.63
C LEU A 121 -5.14 -12.65 -4.87
N PHE A 122 -5.46 -13.91 -5.13
CA PHE A 122 -4.98 -14.61 -6.32
C PHE A 122 -5.43 -13.90 -7.61
N GLU A 123 -6.73 -13.57 -7.70
CA GLU A 123 -7.26 -12.83 -8.84
C GLU A 123 -6.68 -11.41 -8.93
N LEU A 124 -6.57 -10.71 -7.81
CA LEU A 124 -6.01 -9.37 -7.75
C LEU A 124 -4.57 -9.32 -8.29
N TRP A 125 -3.72 -10.24 -7.84
CA TRP A 125 -2.31 -10.25 -8.23
C TRP A 125 -2.05 -10.81 -9.63
N LEU A 126 -2.95 -11.66 -10.15
CA LEU A 126 -2.93 -12.10 -11.55
C LEU A 126 -3.60 -11.11 -12.51
N SER A 127 -4.28 -10.08 -12.00
CA SER A 127 -4.90 -9.06 -12.84
C SER A 127 -3.88 -8.45 -13.81
N PRO A 128 -4.16 -8.44 -15.13
CA PRO A 128 -3.23 -7.88 -16.09
C PRO A 128 -3.09 -6.37 -15.85
N ALA A 129 -1.86 -5.88 -15.73
CA ALA A 129 -1.60 -4.44 -15.69
C ALA A 129 -2.03 -3.78 -17.02
N PRO A 130 -2.46 -2.51 -17.02
CA PRO A 130 -2.81 -1.82 -18.25
C PRO A 130 -1.59 -1.78 -19.17
N GLN A 131 -1.78 -2.15 -20.45
CA GLN A 131 -0.73 -2.01 -21.45
C GLN A 131 -0.36 -0.52 -21.52
N SER A 132 0.93 -0.21 -21.38
CA SER A 132 1.40 1.18 -21.40
C SER A 132 1.13 1.80 -22.77
N GLY A 133 -0.01 2.48 -22.93
CA GLY A 133 -0.21 3.45 -23.99
C GLY A 133 0.80 4.58 -23.80
N LYS A 134 1.57 4.88 -24.85
CA LYS A 134 2.54 5.98 -25.03
C LYS A 134 2.91 6.78 -23.76
N LYS A 135 4.17 6.64 -23.33
CA LYS A 135 4.89 7.50 -22.35
C LYS A 135 4.26 8.90 -22.23
N LEU A 136 3.50 9.14 -21.16
CA LEU A 136 3.12 10.49 -20.78
C LEU A 136 4.41 11.26 -20.49
N MET A 137 4.59 12.43 -21.11
CA MET A 137 5.83 13.20 -21.06
C MET A 137 6.29 13.43 -19.61
N LYS A 138 7.60 13.26 -19.39
CA LYS A 138 8.27 13.65 -18.14
C LYS A 138 8.22 15.18 -18.02
N THR A 139 7.22 15.73 -17.36
CA THR A 139 7.22 17.15 -16.99
C THR A 139 8.30 17.36 -15.93
N LYS A 140 9.37 18.07 -16.29
CA LYS A 140 10.49 18.44 -15.39
C LYS A 140 10.02 19.52 -14.40
N PHE A 141 9.47 19.12 -13.25
CA PHE A 141 9.39 20.00 -12.07
C PHE A 141 9.70 19.21 -10.81
N TYR A 142 10.95 19.31 -10.35
CA TYR A 142 11.52 18.46 -9.28
C TYR A 142 11.34 19.02 -7.86
N VAL A 143 10.60 20.10 -7.64
CA VAL A 143 10.54 20.75 -6.31
C VAL A 143 9.28 20.40 -5.51
N ILE A 144 8.22 19.88 -6.15
CA ILE A 144 7.00 19.34 -5.47
C ILE A 144 6.89 17.83 -5.73
N GLN A 145 7.99 17.10 -5.78
CA GLN A 145 7.98 15.72 -6.30
C GLN A 145 7.84 14.60 -5.26
N VAL A 146 7.97 14.93 -3.97
CA VAL A 146 7.61 13.97 -2.91
C VAL A 146 6.09 13.72 -2.91
N PHE A 147 5.29 14.71 -3.36
CA PHE A 147 3.85 14.58 -3.54
C PHE A 147 3.40 14.39 -5.01
N ALA A 148 4.10 14.94 -6.01
CA ALA A 148 3.66 14.84 -7.41
C ALA A 148 3.84 13.45 -8.06
N ASN A 149 4.80 12.62 -7.60
CA ASN A 149 4.92 11.24 -8.08
C ASN A 149 3.80 10.31 -7.54
N LEU A 150 2.94 10.79 -6.62
CA LEU A 150 1.74 10.08 -6.20
C LEU A 150 0.57 10.27 -7.18
N ALA A 151 0.67 11.24 -8.11
CA ALA A 151 -0.46 11.68 -8.95
C ALA A 151 -0.53 11.01 -10.34
N THR A 152 0.43 10.16 -10.71
CA THR A 152 0.38 9.46 -12.01
C THR A 152 0.04 7.98 -11.83
N ASN A 153 -1.02 7.51 -12.51
CA ASN A 153 -1.39 6.09 -12.63
C ASN A 153 -0.41 5.29 -13.52
N GLN A 154 0.87 5.67 -13.50
CA GLN A 154 1.85 5.08 -14.37
C GLN A 154 2.19 3.68 -13.86
N VAL A 155 2.01 2.69 -14.73
CA VAL A 155 2.50 1.33 -14.49
C VAL A 155 3.99 1.40 -14.16
N CYS A 156 4.38 0.87 -13.00
CA CYS A 156 5.76 0.83 -12.59
C CYS A 156 6.58 0.05 -13.62
N SER A 157 7.42 0.75 -14.39
CA SER A 157 8.33 0.11 -15.34
C SER A 157 9.66 -0.30 -14.71
N LYS A 158 9.82 -0.07 -13.40
CA LYS A 158 11.04 -0.35 -12.66
C LYS A 158 11.03 -1.81 -12.22
N SER A 159 12.20 -2.41 -12.17
CA SER A 159 12.38 -3.67 -11.47
C SER A 159 12.17 -3.49 -9.97
N TYR A 160 11.94 -4.59 -9.23
CA TYR A 160 11.76 -4.52 -7.78
C TYR A 160 12.96 -3.86 -7.07
N ARG A 161 14.19 -4.16 -7.49
CA ARG A 161 15.41 -3.55 -6.94
C ARG A 161 15.43 -2.03 -7.11
N GLU A 162 15.10 -1.54 -8.30
CA GLU A 162 15.06 -0.11 -8.60
C GLU A 162 13.94 0.59 -7.83
N TRP A 163 12.76 -0.02 -7.78
CA TRP A 163 11.62 0.50 -7.01
C TRP A 163 11.96 0.59 -5.52
N LEU A 164 12.54 -0.46 -4.93
CA LEU A 164 12.90 -0.49 -3.51
C LEU A 164 13.95 0.57 -3.19
N ARG A 165 14.95 0.75 -4.06
CA ARG A 165 15.94 1.82 -3.93
C ARG A 165 15.29 3.20 -3.90
N ASP A 166 14.32 3.48 -4.78
CA ASP A 166 13.62 4.77 -4.74
C ASP A 166 12.84 4.97 -3.43
N GLU A 167 12.25 3.90 -2.90
CA GLU A 167 11.51 3.95 -1.64
C GLU A 167 12.43 4.24 -0.45
N ILE A 168 13.62 3.65 -0.44
CA ILE A 168 14.64 3.97 0.56
C ILE A 168 15.11 5.42 0.39
N ASP A 169 15.38 5.87 -0.84
CA ASP A 169 15.81 7.26 -1.11
C ASP A 169 14.73 8.26 -0.65
N LYS A 170 13.43 7.97 -0.85
CA LYS A 170 12.32 8.80 -0.33
C LYS A 170 12.29 8.81 1.20
N ALA A 171 12.50 7.66 1.84
CA ALA A 171 12.52 7.56 3.30
C ALA A 171 13.69 8.34 3.90
N PHE A 172 14.88 8.21 3.31
CA PHE A 172 16.07 8.99 3.65
C PHE A 172 15.79 10.50 3.56
N LEU A 173 15.28 10.98 2.43
CA LEU A 173 15.02 12.41 2.25
C LEU A 173 13.99 12.94 3.26
N ARG A 174 13.00 12.12 3.63
CA ARG A 174 12.00 12.46 4.65
C ARG A 174 12.58 12.49 6.07
N SER A 175 13.65 11.75 6.32
CA SER A 175 14.34 11.71 7.62
C SER A 175 15.31 12.87 7.86
N LEU A 176 15.70 13.59 6.80
CA LEU A 176 16.72 14.65 6.90
C LEU A 176 16.41 15.76 7.92
N PRO A 177 15.18 16.32 7.98
CA PRO A 177 14.90 17.34 8.98
C PRO A 177 15.06 16.77 10.39
N GLU A 178 15.81 17.45 11.27
CA GLU A 178 16.02 16.99 12.65
C GLU A 178 14.71 16.80 13.43
N SER A 179 13.68 17.59 13.11
CA SER A 179 12.34 17.49 13.71
C SER A 179 11.42 16.45 13.02
N SER A 180 11.93 15.67 12.06
CA SER A 180 11.10 14.79 11.24
C SER A 180 10.47 13.63 12.04
N GLY A 181 11.13 13.20 13.13
CA GLY A 181 10.72 12.06 13.94
C GLY A 181 10.72 10.73 13.19
N TRP A 182 11.53 10.62 12.12
CA TRP A 182 11.70 9.40 11.32
C TRP A 182 12.97 8.60 11.68
N GLY A 183 13.72 9.01 12.69
CA GLY A 183 14.98 8.38 13.10
C GLY A 183 16.21 8.93 12.35
N ASP A 184 17.38 8.36 12.65
CA ASP A 184 18.66 8.80 12.07
C ASP A 184 18.75 8.48 10.55
N PRO A 185 19.01 9.49 9.68
CA PRO A 185 19.21 9.28 8.25
C PRO A 185 20.27 8.21 7.88
N LEU A 186 21.27 7.98 8.74
CA LEU A 186 22.27 6.93 8.50
C LEU A 186 21.65 5.53 8.42
N THR A 187 20.57 5.27 9.17
CA THR A 187 19.90 3.97 9.14
C THR A 187 19.29 3.67 7.77
N PHE A 188 18.79 4.68 7.05
CA PHE A 188 18.26 4.50 5.70
C PHE A 188 19.38 4.30 4.66
N LEU A 189 20.52 4.98 4.80
CA LEU A 189 21.68 4.73 3.94
C LEU A 189 22.26 3.32 4.16
N TYR A 190 22.28 2.84 5.40
CA TYR A 190 22.64 1.47 5.71
C TYR A 190 21.68 0.46 5.05
N ARG A 191 20.36 0.68 5.16
CA ARG A 191 19.35 -0.13 4.46
C ARG A 191 19.55 -0.09 2.95
N ARG A 192 19.92 1.06 2.38
CA ARG A 192 20.23 1.20 0.95
C ARG A 192 21.42 0.33 0.53
N ALA A 193 22.48 0.28 1.34
CA ALA A 193 23.64 -0.58 1.09
C ALA A 193 23.29 -2.07 1.20
N ASN A 194 22.34 -2.43 2.08
CA ASN A 194 22.03 -3.82 2.42
C ASN A 194 20.70 -4.33 1.82
N MET A 195 20.06 -3.57 0.93
CA MET A 195 18.74 -3.90 0.38
C MET A 195 18.70 -5.23 -0.38
N GLU A 196 19.85 -5.73 -0.84
CA GLU A 196 19.94 -7.04 -1.52
C GLU A 196 19.53 -8.21 -0.62
N SER A 197 19.64 -8.06 0.70
CA SER A 197 19.22 -9.08 1.67
C SER A 197 17.70 -9.35 1.66
N VAL A 198 16.89 -8.37 1.23
CA VAL A 198 15.42 -8.45 1.19
C VAL A 198 14.85 -8.59 -0.22
N ILE A 199 15.70 -8.56 -1.24
CA ILE A 199 15.30 -8.78 -2.63
C ILE A 199 15.17 -10.30 -2.85
N ALA A 200 13.93 -10.75 -3.08
CA ALA A 200 13.65 -12.14 -3.44
C ALA A 200 14.46 -12.55 -4.69
N VAL A 201 14.79 -13.84 -4.81
CA VAL A 201 15.65 -14.38 -5.87
C VAL A 201 15.14 -13.96 -7.25
N GLY A 202 15.88 -13.05 -7.90
CA GLY A 202 15.62 -12.56 -9.25
C GLY A 202 15.10 -11.12 -9.32
N ASN A 203 15.69 -10.32 -10.20
CA ASN A 203 15.24 -8.95 -10.44
C ASN A 203 13.92 -8.96 -11.23
N CYS A 204 12.80 -8.97 -10.52
CA CYS A 204 11.49 -9.08 -11.14
C CYS A 204 11.02 -7.75 -11.76
N VAL A 205 10.55 -7.83 -13.00
CA VAL A 205 9.92 -6.73 -13.76
C VAL A 205 8.41 -6.90 -13.94
N LYS A 206 7.83 -8.03 -13.49
CA LYS A 206 6.38 -8.23 -13.52
C LYS A 206 5.73 -7.27 -12.53
N VAL A 207 4.58 -6.72 -12.91
CA VAL A 207 3.82 -5.74 -12.14
C VAL A 207 2.50 -6.35 -11.70
N ALA A 208 2.07 -6.02 -10.50
CA ALA A 208 0.75 -6.34 -9.98
C ALA A 208 0.15 -5.15 -9.23
N VAL A 209 -1.15 -5.28 -8.93
CA VAL A 209 -1.84 -4.30 -8.10
C VAL A 209 -1.53 -4.53 -6.63
N ARG A 210 -1.08 -3.48 -5.95
CA ARG A 210 -1.02 -3.41 -4.49
C ARG A 210 -2.19 -2.55 -4.01
N HIS A 211 -2.97 -3.05 -3.04
CA HIS A 211 -4.05 -2.29 -2.40
C HIS A 211 -3.52 -1.06 -1.64
N GLY A 212 -2.43 -1.24 -0.91
CA GLY A 212 -1.73 -0.18 -0.18
C GLY A 212 -2.09 -0.10 1.30
N ASP A 213 -3.33 -0.43 1.67
CA ASP A 213 -3.79 -0.48 3.07
C ASP A 213 -4.78 -1.63 3.31
N LEU A 214 -4.34 -2.87 3.09
CA LEU A 214 -5.19 -4.05 3.24
C LEU A 214 -5.27 -4.49 4.72
N ASN A 215 -5.88 -3.64 5.56
CA ASN A 215 -6.21 -3.93 6.95
C ASN A 215 -7.63 -4.52 7.06
N ALA A 216 -8.01 -5.04 8.23
CA ALA A 216 -9.27 -5.75 8.40
C ALA A 216 -10.50 -4.85 8.24
N TRP A 217 -10.42 -3.56 8.58
CA TRP A 217 -11.53 -2.62 8.41
C TRP A 217 -11.86 -2.33 6.94
N ASN A 218 -10.91 -2.60 6.04
CA ASN A 218 -11.08 -2.45 4.60
C ASN A 218 -11.59 -3.73 3.91
N ILE A 219 -11.85 -4.80 4.66
CA ILE A 219 -12.46 -6.05 4.17
C ILE A 219 -13.93 -6.08 4.57
N ILE A 220 -14.82 -6.25 3.59
CA ILE A 220 -16.25 -6.44 3.80
C ILE A 220 -16.55 -7.94 3.75
N VAL A 221 -17.34 -8.41 4.72
CA VAL A 221 -17.67 -9.81 4.92
C VAL A 221 -19.16 -10.02 5.12
N ASP A 222 -19.62 -11.20 4.75
CA ASP A 222 -20.98 -11.70 4.96
C ASP A 222 -20.94 -13.17 5.45
N GLU A 223 -22.08 -13.84 5.55
CA GLU A 223 -22.13 -15.24 5.99
C GLU A 223 -21.32 -16.21 5.11
N GLU A 224 -21.11 -15.88 3.83
CA GLU A 224 -20.44 -16.74 2.84
C GLU A 224 -18.92 -16.52 2.81
N GLY A 225 -18.43 -15.35 3.20
CA GLY A 225 -17.01 -15.07 3.32
C GLY A 225 -16.69 -13.60 3.12
N ILE A 226 -15.72 -13.31 2.25
CA ILE A 226 -15.46 -11.94 1.80
C ILE A 226 -16.49 -11.59 0.73
N SER A 227 -17.17 -10.47 0.91
CA SER A 227 -18.10 -9.88 -0.08
C SER A 227 -17.45 -8.71 -0.83
N GLY A 228 -16.39 -8.09 -0.27
CA GLY A 228 -15.70 -7.00 -0.92
C GLY A 228 -14.45 -6.48 -0.23
N VAL A 229 -13.66 -5.69 -0.95
CA VAL A 229 -12.51 -4.94 -0.42
C VAL A 229 -12.66 -3.48 -0.81
N ILE A 230 -12.59 -2.56 0.15
CA ILE A 230 -12.81 -1.12 -0.02
C ILE A 230 -11.55 -0.30 0.26
N ASP A 231 -11.65 1.02 0.08
CA ASP A 231 -10.59 2.01 0.33
C ASP A 231 -9.31 1.87 -0.50
N TRP A 232 -9.49 1.91 -1.83
CA TRP A 232 -8.43 1.75 -2.82
C TRP A 232 -7.58 3.00 -3.07
N ASP A 233 -7.68 4.03 -2.24
CA ASP A 233 -7.02 5.33 -2.43
C ASP A 233 -5.48 5.21 -2.53
N THR A 234 -4.93 4.25 -1.78
CA THR A 234 -3.50 3.95 -1.79
C THR A 234 -3.08 2.95 -2.87
N ALA A 235 -4.01 2.48 -3.69
CA ALA A 235 -3.75 1.43 -4.66
C ALA A 235 -2.81 1.91 -5.76
N GLN A 236 -1.94 1.00 -6.20
CA GLN A 236 -0.91 1.30 -7.19
C GLN A 236 -0.44 0.03 -7.91
N TYR A 237 0.08 0.22 -9.13
CA TYR A 237 0.80 -0.80 -9.87
C TYR A 237 2.27 -0.78 -9.47
N VAL A 238 2.75 -1.86 -8.85
CA VAL A 238 4.12 -1.99 -8.34
C VAL A 238 4.74 -3.32 -8.80
N PRO A 239 6.07 -3.48 -8.73
CA PRO A 239 6.69 -4.77 -9.01
C PRO A 239 6.09 -5.85 -8.11
N MET A 240 5.88 -7.05 -8.64
CA MET A 240 5.15 -8.12 -7.95
C MET A 240 5.61 -8.36 -6.49
N PRO A 241 6.91 -8.38 -6.14
CA PRO A 241 7.31 -8.59 -4.76
C PRO A 241 6.82 -7.47 -3.80
N ALA A 242 6.62 -6.25 -4.29
CA ALA A 242 6.07 -5.14 -3.53
C ALA A 242 4.54 -5.17 -3.41
N ALA A 243 3.86 -5.96 -4.26
CA ALA A 243 2.40 -6.13 -4.24
C ALA A 243 1.97 -7.35 -3.41
N VAL A 244 2.75 -8.43 -3.47
CA VAL A 244 2.45 -9.72 -2.84
C VAL A 244 2.99 -9.72 -1.41
N HIS A 245 2.10 -9.44 -0.47
CA HIS A 245 2.32 -9.37 0.98
C HIS A 245 1.13 -9.98 1.70
N HIS A 246 1.32 -10.40 2.96
CA HIS A 246 0.19 -10.80 3.81
C HIS A 246 -0.68 -9.57 4.11
N PRO A 247 -2.02 -9.73 4.18
CA PRO A 247 -2.91 -8.69 4.72
C PRO A 247 -2.46 -8.24 6.10
N LEU A 248 -2.51 -6.92 6.38
CA LEU A 248 -1.88 -6.32 7.55
C LEU A 248 -2.38 -6.89 8.88
N PHE A 249 -3.64 -7.31 8.91
CA PHE A 249 -4.30 -7.87 10.09
C PHE A 249 -3.87 -9.29 10.46
N ILE A 250 -3.19 -10.02 9.56
CA ILE A 250 -2.56 -11.33 9.85
C ILE A 250 -1.05 -11.31 9.62
N ALA A 251 -0.45 -10.17 9.22
CA ALA A 251 0.93 -10.12 8.79
C ALA A 251 1.96 -10.21 9.95
N ASP A 252 1.53 -10.03 11.20
CA ASP A 252 2.39 -9.97 12.40
C ASP A 252 3.58 -8.99 12.27
N ILE A 253 3.34 -7.80 11.72
CA ILE A 253 4.40 -6.80 11.51
C ILE A 253 4.66 -6.03 12.82
N PRO A 254 5.89 -6.06 13.38
CA PRO A 254 6.23 -5.31 14.59
C PRO A 254 5.96 -3.80 14.42
N GLY A 255 5.35 -3.19 15.44
CA GLY A 255 4.97 -1.77 15.45
C GLY A 255 3.66 -1.44 14.73
N TRP A 256 3.01 -2.44 14.12
CA TRP A 256 1.65 -2.31 13.60
C TRP A 256 0.61 -2.67 14.68
N SER A 257 -0.46 -1.89 14.80
CA SER A 257 -1.55 -2.14 15.77
C SER A 257 -2.67 -2.90 15.08
N ASN A 258 -2.95 -4.12 15.54
CA ASN A 258 -4.06 -4.94 15.05
C ASN A 258 -5.27 -4.96 15.99
N ASP A 259 -5.28 -4.12 17.03
CA ASP A 259 -6.34 -4.06 18.06
C ASP A 259 -6.61 -5.44 18.70
N ILE A 260 -5.56 -6.24 18.88
CA ILE A 260 -5.57 -7.59 19.44
C ILE A 260 -4.77 -7.65 20.76
N PRO A 261 -5.00 -8.69 21.59
CA PRO A 261 -4.21 -8.92 22.79
C PRO A 261 -2.70 -9.07 22.51
N GLU A 262 -1.87 -8.57 23.45
CA GLU A 262 -0.42 -8.71 23.38
C GLU A 262 0.00 -10.20 23.39
N GLY A 263 0.98 -10.55 22.56
CA GLY A 263 1.47 -11.92 22.42
C GLY A 263 0.66 -12.82 21.49
N MET A 264 -0.50 -12.37 21.00
CA MET A 264 -1.22 -13.08 19.94
C MET A 264 -0.44 -12.99 18.62
N THR A 265 -0.31 -14.12 17.92
CA THR A 265 0.31 -14.20 16.58
C THR A 265 -0.66 -14.88 15.61
N PHE A 266 -0.44 -14.67 14.33
CA PHE A 266 -1.25 -15.22 13.24
C PHE A 266 -0.44 -16.15 12.33
N GLN A 267 0.56 -16.82 12.90
CA GLN A 267 1.41 -17.75 12.14
C GLN A 267 0.60 -18.86 11.46
N GLU A 268 -0.39 -19.44 12.15
CA GLU A 268 -1.24 -20.49 11.60
C GLU A 268 -2.15 -19.96 10.47
N ASP A 269 -2.78 -18.80 10.66
CA ASP A 269 -3.64 -18.17 9.65
C ASP A 269 -2.83 -17.79 8.39
N ARG A 270 -1.59 -17.28 8.56
CA ARG A 270 -0.68 -17.02 7.44
C ARG A 270 -0.29 -18.28 6.69
N ALA A 271 0.11 -19.33 7.41
CA ALA A 271 0.46 -20.61 6.81
C ALA A 271 -0.74 -21.22 6.05
N TYR A 272 -1.95 -21.10 6.62
CA TYR A 272 -3.18 -21.53 5.95
C TYR A 272 -3.42 -20.76 4.64
N LEU A 273 -3.31 -19.43 4.67
CA LEU A 273 -3.45 -18.58 3.47
C LEU A 273 -2.45 -18.96 2.37
N GLU A 274 -1.19 -19.20 2.74
CA GLU A 274 -0.13 -19.63 1.82
C GLU A 274 -0.46 -20.98 1.17
N VAL A 275 -0.92 -21.97 1.95
CA VAL A 275 -1.35 -23.28 1.44
C VAL A 275 -2.51 -23.13 0.47
N MET A 276 -3.49 -22.28 0.79
CA MET A 276 -4.67 -22.07 -0.07
C MET A 276 -4.30 -21.40 -1.40
N LEU A 277 -3.42 -20.40 -1.40
CA LEU A 277 -2.91 -19.79 -2.63
C LEU A 277 -2.13 -20.79 -3.49
N HIS A 278 -1.27 -21.60 -2.87
CA HIS A 278 -0.51 -22.63 -3.59
C HIS A 278 -1.45 -23.71 -4.17
N LYS A 279 -2.49 -24.10 -3.44
CA LYS A 279 -3.52 -25.04 -3.89
C LYS A 279 -4.26 -24.49 -5.12
N LEU A 280 -4.75 -23.25 -5.05
CA LEU A 280 -5.41 -22.57 -6.18
C LEU A 280 -4.52 -22.51 -7.42
N ALA A 281 -3.25 -22.15 -7.24
CA ALA A 281 -2.27 -22.12 -8.33
C ALA A 281 -2.06 -23.49 -8.99
N THR A 282 -1.97 -24.54 -8.17
CA THR A 282 -1.76 -25.93 -8.62
C THR A 282 -2.98 -26.44 -9.37
N GLU A 283 -4.18 -26.25 -8.83
CA GLU A 283 -5.44 -26.68 -9.43
C GLU A 283 -5.68 -26.01 -10.78
N ARG A 284 -5.34 -24.72 -10.90
CA ARG A 284 -5.43 -23.96 -12.16
C ARG A 284 -4.25 -24.18 -13.10
N ARG A 285 -3.21 -24.90 -12.66
CA ARG A 285 -1.96 -25.11 -13.40
C ARG A 285 -1.31 -23.78 -13.84
N ASP A 286 -1.39 -22.76 -12.99
CA ASP A 286 -0.90 -21.41 -13.29
C ASP A 286 0.50 -21.21 -12.72
N SER A 287 1.50 -21.16 -13.60
CA SER A 287 2.91 -20.92 -13.21
C SER A 287 3.15 -19.53 -12.59
N ASN A 288 2.39 -18.50 -12.99
CA ASN A 288 2.45 -17.20 -12.32
C ASN A 288 1.81 -17.29 -10.93
N GLY A 289 0.72 -18.04 -10.81
CA GLY A 289 0.08 -18.34 -9.54
C GLY A 289 1.00 -19.02 -8.53
N LEU A 290 1.77 -20.02 -8.98
CA LEU A 290 2.74 -20.72 -8.12
C LEU A 290 3.81 -19.76 -7.61
N TRP A 291 4.34 -18.94 -8.51
CA TRP A 291 5.33 -17.93 -8.13
C TRP A 291 4.77 -16.85 -7.18
N ILE A 292 3.49 -16.47 -7.31
CA ILE A 292 2.82 -15.59 -6.35
C ILE A 292 2.74 -16.24 -4.97
N ALA A 293 2.38 -17.53 -4.89
CA ALA A 293 2.34 -18.26 -3.62
C ALA A 293 3.72 -18.31 -2.95
N ASP A 294 4.78 -18.58 -3.72
CA ASP A 294 6.17 -18.59 -3.23
C ASP A 294 6.63 -17.20 -2.75
N LEU A 295 6.24 -16.14 -3.47
CA LEU A 295 6.52 -14.77 -3.06
C LEU A 295 5.84 -14.40 -1.75
N LEU A 296 4.60 -14.85 -1.53
CA LEU A 296 3.86 -14.57 -0.29
C LEU A 296 4.51 -15.27 0.90
N LYS A 297 4.86 -16.55 0.75
CA LYS A 297 5.51 -17.36 1.78
C LYS A 297 6.80 -16.75 2.33
N THR A 298 7.53 -16.03 1.46
CA THR A 298 8.79 -15.35 1.82
C THR A 298 8.60 -13.84 2.07
N SER A 299 7.37 -13.37 2.20
CA SER A 299 7.07 -11.93 2.21
C SER A 299 7.28 -11.22 3.54
N CYS A 300 7.28 -11.93 4.67
CA CYS A 300 7.26 -11.30 6.00
C CYS A 300 8.39 -10.27 6.21
N GLU A 301 9.66 -10.67 6.01
CA GLU A 301 10.79 -9.75 6.20
C GLU A 301 10.78 -8.62 5.18
N ARG A 302 10.42 -8.92 3.92
CA ARG A 302 10.28 -7.93 2.85
C ARG A 302 9.21 -6.89 3.17
N GLN A 303 8.05 -7.35 3.66
CA GLN A 303 6.94 -6.50 4.06
C GLN A 303 7.31 -5.63 5.26
N PHE A 304 7.98 -6.19 6.27
CA PHE A 304 8.46 -5.44 7.43
C PHE A 304 9.45 -4.34 7.01
N PHE A 305 10.43 -4.68 6.16
CA PHE A 305 11.35 -3.72 5.57
C PHE A 305 10.60 -2.61 4.82
N GLU A 306 9.72 -2.94 3.89
CA GLU A 306 9.01 -1.95 3.07
C GLU A 306 8.10 -1.04 3.90
N LEU A 307 7.39 -1.57 4.90
CA LEU A 307 6.53 -0.79 5.78
C LEU A 307 7.34 0.12 6.71
N SER A 308 8.53 -0.32 7.15
CA SER A 308 9.46 0.51 7.94
C SER A 308 9.87 1.79 7.20
N LEU A 309 9.87 1.76 5.85
CA LEU A 309 10.19 2.93 5.04
C LEU A 309 9.07 3.97 4.98
N ARG A 310 7.87 3.69 5.52
CA ARG A 310 6.67 4.55 5.38
C ARG A 310 5.81 4.66 6.62
N ASN A 311 6.10 3.92 7.69
CA ASN A 311 5.41 3.99 8.96
C ASN A 311 6.42 4.18 10.09
N LYS A 312 6.29 5.27 10.86
CA LYS A 312 7.23 5.63 11.93
C LYS A 312 7.33 4.59 13.05
N ARG A 313 6.20 4.00 13.46
CA ARG A 313 6.18 2.99 14.54
C ARG A 313 6.87 1.71 14.11
N ILE A 314 6.55 1.24 12.89
CA ILE A 314 7.21 0.09 12.28
C ILE A 314 8.70 0.38 12.06
N ASN A 315 9.06 1.62 11.68
CA ASN A 315 10.45 2.02 11.52
C ASN A 315 11.27 1.87 12.80
N ILE A 316 10.73 2.31 13.94
CA ILE A 316 11.38 2.17 15.24
C ILE A 316 11.64 0.69 15.51
N CYS A 317 10.60 -0.15 15.46
CA CYS A 317 10.76 -1.59 15.68
C CYS A 317 11.75 -2.24 14.68
N TYR A 318 11.77 -1.78 13.43
CA TYR A 318 12.73 -2.29 12.44
C TYR A 318 14.17 -1.94 12.82
N ILE A 319 14.41 -0.71 13.30
CA ILE A 319 15.75 -0.32 13.76
C ILE A 319 16.15 -1.19 14.93
N ASP A 320 15.33 -1.25 15.99
CA ASP A 320 15.60 -2.02 17.21
C ASP A 320 15.90 -3.50 16.89
N MET A 321 15.11 -4.10 16.00
CA MET A 321 15.19 -5.55 15.74
C MET A 321 16.18 -5.97 14.65
N ARG A 322 16.63 -5.05 13.76
CA ARG A 322 17.44 -5.39 12.58
C ARG A 322 18.70 -4.57 12.39
N ILE A 323 18.80 -3.41 13.06
CA ILE A 323 19.87 -2.43 12.80
C ILE A 323 20.60 -2.05 14.08
N GLU A 324 19.90 -1.97 15.22
CA GLU A 324 20.48 -1.55 16.48
C GLU A 324 21.74 -2.36 16.79
N ASN A 325 22.77 -1.67 17.29
CA ASN A 325 24.08 -2.26 17.59
C ASN A 325 24.86 -2.76 16.36
N THR A 326 24.45 -2.40 15.14
CA THR A 326 25.23 -2.68 13.94
C THR A 326 26.33 -1.64 13.76
N MET A 327 27.57 -2.11 13.65
CA MET A 327 28.71 -1.30 13.22
C MET A 327 28.74 -1.23 11.71
N VAL A 328 28.78 -0.02 11.17
CA VAL A 328 28.78 0.19 9.72
C VAL A 328 30.02 0.94 9.30
N ASP A 329 30.67 0.50 8.23
CA ASP A 329 31.77 1.22 7.61
C ASP A 329 31.26 2.58 7.05
N LYS A 330 31.85 3.67 7.55
CA LYS A 330 31.51 5.02 7.10
C LYS A 330 31.75 5.21 5.61
N ALA A 331 32.75 4.54 5.02
CA ALA A 331 33.04 4.64 3.59
C ALA A 331 31.88 4.09 2.75
N VAL A 332 31.32 2.94 3.13
CA VAL A 332 30.17 2.32 2.44
C VAL A 332 28.95 3.25 2.50
N VAL A 333 28.66 3.81 3.68
CA VAL A 333 27.52 4.73 3.85
C VAL A 333 27.71 6.02 3.07
N LYS A 334 28.93 6.55 3.05
CA LYS A 334 29.30 7.74 2.27
C LYS A 334 29.14 7.49 0.77
N GLU A 335 29.54 6.32 0.28
CA GLU A 335 29.31 5.91 -1.12
C GLU A 335 27.81 5.90 -1.46
N GLN A 336 26.95 5.38 -0.57
CA GLN A 336 25.51 5.40 -0.77
C GLN A 336 24.95 6.84 -0.86
N LEU A 337 25.44 7.74 0.02
CA LEU A 337 25.07 9.15 0.02
C LEU A 337 25.51 9.83 -1.28
N ASP A 338 26.75 9.63 -1.70
CA ASP A 338 27.30 10.20 -2.94
C ASP A 338 26.51 9.72 -4.17
N ALA A 339 26.18 8.43 -4.22
CA ALA A 339 25.36 7.85 -5.28
C ALA A 339 23.96 8.50 -5.34
N LEU A 340 23.30 8.71 -4.20
CA LEU A 340 22.00 9.39 -4.14
C LEU A 340 22.12 10.85 -4.62
N LEU A 341 23.14 11.57 -4.16
CA LEU A 341 23.37 12.98 -4.50
C LEU A 341 23.86 13.20 -5.93
N SER A 342 24.36 12.16 -6.61
CA SER A 342 24.62 12.19 -8.06
C SER A 342 23.32 12.28 -8.87
N ILE A 343 22.26 11.63 -8.39
CA ILE A 343 20.93 11.59 -9.05
C ILE A 343 20.09 12.80 -8.63
N SER A 344 20.31 13.32 -7.41
CA SER A 344 19.60 14.47 -6.86
C SER A 344 20.55 15.60 -6.43
N PRO A 345 21.27 16.24 -7.37
CA PRO A 345 22.33 17.21 -7.05
C PRO A 345 21.85 18.44 -6.27
N LYS A 346 20.56 18.78 -6.37
CA LYS A 346 19.93 19.89 -5.63
C LYS A 346 20.05 19.76 -4.10
N PHE A 347 20.25 18.55 -3.57
CA PHE A 347 20.37 18.34 -2.11
C PHE A 347 21.80 18.46 -1.59
N ARG A 348 22.82 18.59 -2.46
CA ARG A 348 24.24 18.64 -2.03
C ARG A 348 24.55 19.79 -1.07
N GLY A 349 23.83 20.92 -1.20
CA GLY A 349 23.97 22.08 -0.30
C GLY A 349 23.01 22.09 0.89
N HIS A 350 22.22 21.03 1.10
CA HIS A 350 21.26 21.00 2.21
C HIS A 350 22.01 20.92 3.55
N PRO A 351 21.66 21.74 4.57
CA PRO A 351 22.38 21.76 5.84
C PRO A 351 22.51 20.37 6.50
N ASP A 352 21.43 19.59 6.49
CA ASP A 352 21.44 18.25 7.10
C ASP A 352 22.29 17.24 6.30
N ILE A 353 22.45 17.44 4.99
CA ILE A 353 23.38 16.62 4.18
C ILE A 353 24.83 16.98 4.52
N LEU A 354 25.15 18.26 4.69
CA LEU A 354 26.49 18.70 5.10
C LEU A 354 26.84 18.17 6.50
N LYS A 355 25.89 18.21 7.44
CA LYS A 355 26.04 17.59 8.77
C LYS A 355 26.31 16.09 8.66
N LEU A 356 25.59 15.38 7.78
CA LEU A 356 25.84 13.95 7.55
C LEU A 356 27.24 13.68 6.99
N TYR A 357 27.72 14.48 6.03
CA TYR A 357 29.10 14.37 5.54
C TYR A 357 30.12 14.55 6.67
N LEU A 358 29.95 15.54 7.54
CA LEU A 358 30.84 15.75 8.70
C LEU A 358 30.83 14.54 9.66
N ARG A 359 29.68 13.88 9.85
CA ARG A 359 29.58 12.65 10.66
C ARG A 359 30.32 11.47 10.01
N LEU A 360 30.32 11.42 8.68
CA LEU A 360 30.94 10.38 7.86
C LEU A 360 32.40 10.68 7.50
N ASP A 361 32.90 11.88 7.80
CA ASP A 361 34.30 12.24 7.59
C ASP A 361 35.21 11.54 8.61
N GLY A 362 36.38 11.10 8.13
CA GLY A 362 37.29 10.19 8.83
C GLY A 362 37.05 8.72 8.48
N GLY A 363 38.12 7.90 8.56
CA GLY A 363 38.02 6.45 8.41
C GLY A 363 37.41 5.76 9.63
N GLY A 364 36.94 4.53 9.46
CA GLY A 364 36.44 3.67 10.55
C GLY A 364 34.94 3.40 10.48
N SER A 365 34.41 2.85 11.58
CA SER A 365 33.01 2.43 11.66
C SER A 365 32.18 3.38 12.53
N VAL A 366 30.88 3.44 12.29
CA VAL A 366 29.91 4.15 13.11
C VAL A 366 28.88 3.16 13.64
N LEU A 367 28.56 3.26 14.93
CA LEU A 367 27.48 2.50 15.54
C LEU A 367 26.15 3.13 15.16
N LEU A 368 25.22 2.33 14.66
CA LEU A 368 23.85 2.77 14.43
C LEU A 368 23.01 2.57 15.68
N ASN A 369 22.43 3.67 16.15
CA ASN A 369 21.51 3.69 17.29
C ASN A 369 20.12 4.12 16.82
N SER A 370 19.09 3.70 17.57
CA SER A 370 17.68 4.06 17.40
C SER A 370 17.40 5.56 17.52
#